data_AF-A0A8T9AFY6-F1
#
_entry.id   AF-A0A8T9AFY6-F1
#
_cell.length_a   1.000
_cell.length_b   1.000
_cell.length_c   1.000
_cell.angle_alpha   90.00
_cell.angle_beta   90.00
_cell.angle_gamma   90.00
#
_symmetry.space_group_name_H-M   'P 1'
#
loop_
_entity.id
_entity.type
_entity.pdbx_description
1 polymer ?
#
loop_
_entity_poly.entity_id
_entity_poly.type
_entity_poly.pdbx_seq_one_letter_code
_entity_poly.pdbx_strand_id
1 'polypeptide(L)'
;QEFDTFLIGTKISNDLLQREEQLWEKAGIEFCEPIRAEINREVGRRLENVLGKKANLKKPDIAVLLDLESDKIILQINSLYIFGCYQKLVRGIPQSKWGTPHKYKTSVEEIIGKPLLKAADGFDIKLHGSGREDIDAICTAWRPFVLEVLKPKKRKIDLKKAQKQINGKKVRVNGLKIVELDVVQKVKEAKPDKTYRAVVKLEKEIKKADLAKLRQLIGIINQKTPKRVLHRRGDLLRKREVKDLKTKWLGKKKFELTVKTEAGLYIKELISGDDGRTKPSISEIFGQKAVCENLDVIKIERIKI
;
A
#
# COMPACT_ATOMS: atom_id res chain seq x y z
N GLN A 1 -10.61 -8.74 -24.77
CA GLN A 1 -9.89 -7.87 -23.83
C GLN A 1 -10.59 -6.51 -23.83
N GLU A 2 -11.08 -6.02 -22.70
CA GLU A 2 -11.69 -4.70 -22.59
C GLU A 2 -10.61 -3.62 -22.42
N PHE A 3 -10.71 -2.54 -23.21
CA PHE A 3 -9.87 -1.35 -23.13
C PHE A 3 -10.56 -0.17 -23.80
N ASP A 4 -10.25 1.04 -23.35
CA ASP A 4 -10.71 2.29 -23.96
C ASP A 4 -9.55 3.08 -24.59
N THR A 5 -8.33 2.88 -24.10
CA THR A 5 -7.14 3.56 -24.63
C THR A 5 -5.98 2.61 -24.92
N PHE A 6 -5.11 2.99 -25.84
CA PHE A 6 -3.92 2.20 -26.16
C PHE A 6 -2.70 3.08 -26.42
N LEU A 7 -1.51 2.47 -26.46
CA LEU A 7 -0.26 3.09 -26.86
C LEU A 7 0.45 2.16 -27.84
N ILE A 8 0.96 2.72 -28.94
CA ILE A 8 1.85 2.01 -29.86
C ILE A 8 3.29 2.41 -29.56
N GLY A 9 4.12 1.40 -29.38
CA GLY A 9 5.57 1.53 -29.42
C GLY A 9 6.13 0.62 -30.51
N THR A 10 7.29 0.99 -31.02
CA THR A 10 8.01 0.20 -32.03
C THR A 10 9.41 -0.08 -31.51
N LYS A 11 9.90 -1.30 -31.69
CA LYS A 11 11.31 -1.67 -31.55
C LYS A 11 11.86 -1.89 -32.96
N ILE A 12 12.93 -1.16 -33.25
CA ILE A 12 13.59 -1.12 -34.55
C ILE A 12 14.96 -1.78 -34.40
N SER A 13 15.44 -2.45 -35.44
CA SER A 13 16.77 -3.07 -35.45
C SER A 13 17.88 -2.00 -35.42
N ASN A 14 19.05 -2.38 -34.91
CA ASN A 14 20.21 -1.49 -34.93
C ASN A 14 20.64 -1.12 -36.36
N ASP A 15 20.48 -2.04 -37.33
CA ASP A 15 20.75 -1.78 -38.75
C ASP A 15 19.85 -0.65 -39.30
N LEU A 16 18.56 -0.66 -38.98
CA LEU A 16 17.64 0.40 -39.43
C LEU A 16 17.96 1.75 -38.77
N LEU A 17 18.35 1.75 -37.49
CA LEU A 17 18.78 2.97 -36.79
C LEU A 17 20.06 3.56 -37.41
N GLN A 18 21.04 2.71 -37.75
CA GLN A 18 22.28 3.15 -38.40
C GLN A 18 22.02 3.69 -39.81
N ARG A 19 21.13 3.06 -40.59
CA ARG A 19 20.76 3.55 -41.93
C ARG A 19 20.04 4.89 -41.88
N GLU A 20 19.19 5.10 -40.88
CA GLU A 20 18.54 6.38 -40.63
C GLU A 20 19.56 7.49 -40.33
N GLU A 21 20.50 7.22 -39.42
CA GLU A 21 21.56 8.18 -39.06
C GLU A 21 22.44 8.54 -40.27
N GLN A 22 22.88 7.55 -41.04
CA GLN A 22 23.64 7.77 -42.28
C GLN A 22 22.85 8.60 -43.31
N LEU A 23 21.53 8.43 -43.38
CA LEU A 23 20.69 9.20 -44.29
C LEU A 23 20.61 10.67 -43.84
N TRP A 24 20.48 10.92 -42.54
CA TRP A 24 20.46 12.28 -41.98
C TRP A 24 21.78 13.00 -42.20
N GLU A 25 22.91 12.32 -41.97
CA GLU A 25 24.24 12.86 -42.25
C GLU A 25 24.40 13.24 -43.72
N LYS A 26 24.03 12.34 -44.64
CA LYS A 26 24.11 12.59 -46.08
C LYS A 26 23.21 13.75 -46.53
N ALA A 27 22.05 13.89 -45.91
CA ALA A 27 21.08 14.94 -46.23
C ALA A 27 21.41 16.29 -45.57
N GLY A 28 22.36 16.34 -44.63
CA GLY A 28 22.71 17.55 -43.87
C GLY A 28 21.58 18.06 -42.97
N ILE A 29 20.71 17.15 -42.49
CA ILE A 29 19.54 17.52 -41.69
C ILE A 29 19.89 17.39 -40.20
N GLU A 30 19.86 18.52 -39.48
CA GLU A 30 20.13 18.54 -38.03
C GLU A 30 18.91 18.14 -37.18
N PHE A 31 17.69 18.37 -37.69
CA PHE A 31 16.44 18.11 -36.96
C PHE A 31 15.44 17.36 -37.84
N CYS A 32 15.32 16.05 -37.62
CA CYS A 32 14.36 15.18 -38.30
C CYS A 32 13.51 14.40 -37.28
N GLU A 33 12.27 14.07 -37.66
CA GLU A 33 11.45 13.15 -36.87
C GLU A 33 11.98 11.73 -37.04
N PRO A 34 12.30 11.00 -35.96
CA PRO A 34 12.77 9.62 -36.06
C PRO A 34 11.71 8.71 -36.71
N ILE A 35 12.13 7.78 -37.55
CA ILE A 35 11.29 6.76 -38.21
C ILE A 35 10.45 6.01 -37.18
N ARG A 36 10.99 5.80 -35.98
CA ARG A 36 10.27 5.23 -34.85
C ARG A 36 9.03 6.03 -34.47
N ALA A 37 9.15 7.35 -34.39
CA ALA A 37 8.03 8.22 -34.07
C ALA A 37 6.99 8.22 -35.20
N GLU A 38 7.44 8.24 -36.46
CA GLU A 38 6.55 8.15 -37.62
C GLU A 38 5.75 6.84 -37.64
N ILE A 39 6.42 5.70 -37.45
CA ILE A 39 5.77 4.38 -37.41
C ILE A 39 4.73 4.34 -36.28
N ASN A 40 5.09 4.79 -35.07
CA ASN A 40 4.15 4.82 -33.95
C ASN A 40 2.92 5.68 -34.27
N ARG A 41 3.11 6.83 -34.93
CA ARG A 41 2.05 7.79 -35.29
C ARG A 41 1.12 7.21 -36.36
N GLU A 42 1.69 6.68 -37.44
CA GLU A 42 0.91 6.16 -38.56
C GLU A 42 0.15 4.89 -38.18
N VAL A 43 0.80 3.96 -37.49
CA VAL A 43 0.12 2.76 -36.97
C VAL A 43 -0.93 3.14 -35.93
N GLY A 44 -0.61 4.08 -35.03
CA GLY A 44 -1.54 4.61 -34.05
C GLY A 44 -2.82 5.13 -34.70
N ARG A 45 -2.70 6.05 -35.68
CA ARG A 45 -3.82 6.65 -36.41
C ARG A 45 -4.69 5.59 -37.10
N ARG A 46 -4.07 4.60 -37.76
CA ARG A 46 -4.80 3.50 -38.40
C ARG A 46 -5.59 2.68 -37.39
N LEU A 47 -4.99 2.36 -36.25
CA LEU A 47 -5.66 1.61 -35.18
C LEU A 47 -6.76 2.41 -34.50
N GLU A 48 -6.62 3.72 -34.33
CA GLU A 48 -7.71 4.56 -33.82
C GLU A 48 -8.94 4.49 -34.72
N ASN A 49 -8.74 4.58 -36.05
CA ASN A 49 -9.81 4.50 -37.04
C ASN A 49 -10.48 3.11 -37.05
N VAL A 50 -9.69 2.04 -37.01
CA VAL A 50 -10.21 0.66 -37.07
C VAL A 50 -10.91 0.25 -35.77
N LEU A 51 -10.36 0.63 -34.62
CA LEU A 51 -10.84 0.18 -33.31
C LEU A 51 -11.87 1.13 -32.68
N GLY A 52 -11.95 2.38 -33.14
CA GLY A 52 -12.75 3.43 -32.49
C GLY A 52 -12.27 3.74 -31.07
N LYS A 53 -10.98 3.50 -30.79
CA LYS A 53 -10.32 3.71 -29.49
C LYS A 53 -9.31 4.84 -29.61
N LYS A 54 -8.94 5.45 -28.48
CA LYS A 54 -8.02 6.59 -28.47
C LYS A 54 -6.61 6.21 -28.03
N ALA A 55 -5.60 6.78 -28.66
CA ALA A 55 -4.23 6.70 -28.19
C ALA A 55 -4.08 7.52 -26.89
N ASN A 56 -3.38 6.97 -25.90
CA ASN A 56 -3.02 7.66 -24.67
C ASN A 56 -1.56 7.36 -24.31
N LEU A 57 -0.68 8.33 -24.57
CA LEU A 57 0.76 8.18 -24.36
C LEU A 57 1.17 8.10 -22.89
N LYS A 58 0.33 8.61 -21.99
CA LYS A 58 0.66 8.68 -20.56
C LYS A 58 0.08 7.52 -19.78
N LYS A 59 -1.16 7.13 -20.09
CA LYS A 59 -1.96 6.20 -19.30
C LYS A 59 -2.79 5.27 -20.20
N PRO A 60 -2.14 4.44 -21.03
CA PRO A 60 -2.87 3.51 -21.89
C PRO A 60 -3.43 2.34 -21.06
N ASP A 61 -4.55 1.75 -21.48
CA ASP A 61 -5.01 0.47 -20.94
C ASP A 61 -4.18 -0.71 -21.47
N ILE A 62 -3.71 -0.59 -22.72
CA ILE A 62 -2.87 -1.57 -23.40
C ILE A 62 -1.73 -0.84 -24.11
N ALA A 63 -0.50 -1.29 -23.89
CA ALA A 63 0.62 -0.92 -24.75
C ALA A 63 0.88 -2.06 -25.73
N VAL A 64 0.98 -1.73 -27.01
CA VAL A 64 1.32 -2.63 -28.11
C VAL A 64 2.73 -2.28 -28.54
N LEU A 65 3.64 -3.23 -28.44
CA LEU A 65 5.00 -3.09 -28.94
C LEU A 65 5.14 -3.89 -30.23
N LEU A 66 5.41 -3.20 -31.33
CA LEU A 66 5.75 -3.77 -32.63
C LEU A 66 7.26 -4.00 -32.64
N ASP A 67 7.69 -5.25 -32.52
CA ASP A 67 9.11 -5.61 -32.65
C ASP A 67 9.41 -5.97 -34.11
N LEU A 68 9.89 -5.00 -34.87
CA LEU A 68 10.18 -5.15 -36.30
C LEU A 68 11.39 -6.04 -36.55
N GLU A 69 12.28 -6.16 -35.57
CA GLU A 69 13.46 -7.04 -35.67
C GLU A 69 13.07 -8.51 -35.57
N SER A 70 12.13 -8.84 -34.69
CA SER A 70 11.71 -10.23 -34.46
C SER A 70 10.36 -10.59 -35.10
N ASP A 71 9.77 -9.65 -35.86
CA ASP A 71 8.45 -9.73 -36.48
C ASP A 71 7.35 -10.17 -35.49
N LYS A 72 7.32 -9.53 -34.32
CA LYS A 72 6.40 -9.87 -33.22
C LYS A 72 5.61 -8.69 -32.73
N ILE A 73 4.37 -8.97 -32.32
CA ILE A 73 3.53 -8.02 -31.59
C ILE A 73 3.46 -8.45 -30.13
N ILE A 74 3.95 -7.60 -29.24
CA ILE A 74 3.94 -7.82 -27.80
C ILE A 74 2.87 -6.93 -27.16
N LEU A 75 1.92 -7.56 -26.47
CA LEU A 75 0.86 -6.86 -25.75
C LEU A 75 1.19 -6.77 -24.25
N GLN A 76 1.24 -5.54 -23.74
CA GLN A 76 1.29 -5.27 -22.31
C GLN A 76 -0.07 -4.73 -21.86
N ILE A 77 -0.79 -5.54 -21.07
CA ILE A 77 -2.06 -5.15 -20.45
C ILE A 77 -1.74 -4.45 -19.14
N ASN A 78 -2.03 -3.16 -19.04
CA ASN A 78 -1.78 -2.41 -17.82
C ASN A 78 -2.78 -2.78 -16.71
N SER A 79 -2.39 -2.66 -15.46
CA SER A 79 -3.24 -3.04 -14.33
C SER A 79 -4.47 -2.14 -14.19
N LEU A 80 -5.48 -2.64 -13.49
CA LEU A 80 -6.62 -1.84 -13.00
C LEU A 80 -6.39 -1.50 -11.53
N TYR A 81 -6.48 -0.22 -11.16
CA TYR A 81 -6.28 0.23 -9.78
C TYR A 81 -7.60 0.62 -9.14
N ILE A 82 -7.86 0.08 -7.95
CA ILE A 82 -9.11 0.27 -7.22
C ILE A 82 -8.77 0.79 -5.83
N PHE A 83 -9.05 2.06 -5.59
CA PHE A 83 -8.92 2.67 -4.28
C PHE A 83 -10.09 2.26 -3.37
N GLY A 84 -9.82 2.14 -2.08
CA GLY A 84 -10.86 2.07 -1.05
C GLY A 84 -10.28 2.25 0.34
N CYS A 85 -11.11 2.07 1.35
CA CYS A 85 -10.66 1.93 2.74
C CYS A 85 -11.15 0.61 3.31
N TYR A 86 -10.31 -0.07 4.09
CA TYR A 86 -10.67 -1.34 4.73
C TYR A 86 -10.65 -1.26 6.26
N GLN A 87 -11.46 -2.11 6.89
CA GLN A 87 -11.37 -2.50 8.29
C GLN A 87 -10.94 -3.97 8.36
N LYS A 88 -10.08 -4.31 9.32
CA LYS A 88 -9.69 -5.68 9.66
C LYS A 88 -10.24 -5.98 11.05
N LEU A 89 -11.28 -6.80 11.12
CA LEU A 89 -12.10 -7.01 12.31
C LEU A 89 -11.71 -8.25 13.13
N VAL A 90 -10.68 -8.98 12.69
CA VAL A 90 -10.17 -10.18 13.37
C VAL A 90 -8.65 -10.14 13.48
N ARG A 91 -8.11 -10.73 14.56
CA ARG A 91 -6.67 -11.03 14.69
C ARG A 91 -6.33 -12.30 13.91
N GLY A 92 -5.05 -12.55 13.66
CA GLY A 92 -4.57 -13.82 13.08
C GLY A 92 -4.49 -13.88 11.56
N ILE A 93 -4.86 -12.80 10.84
CA ILE A 93 -4.65 -12.68 9.39
C ILE A 93 -3.65 -11.55 9.06
N PRO A 94 -2.70 -11.77 8.13
CA PRO A 94 -1.85 -10.70 7.61
C PRO A 94 -2.59 -9.76 6.66
N GLN A 95 -2.00 -8.58 6.42
CA GLN A 95 -2.51 -7.64 5.41
C GLN A 95 -2.36 -8.19 3.98
N SER A 96 -1.17 -8.70 3.63
CA SER A 96 -0.88 -9.28 2.30
C SER A 96 -0.55 -10.77 2.42
N LYS A 97 -0.61 -11.48 1.29
CA LYS A 97 -0.17 -12.89 1.19
C LYS A 97 1.23 -13.07 1.76
N TRP A 98 1.50 -14.21 2.42
CA TRP A 98 2.78 -14.43 3.08
C TRP A 98 3.32 -15.85 2.87
N GLY A 99 4.36 -15.94 2.05
CA GLY A 99 5.11 -17.16 1.75
C GLY A 99 4.48 -18.01 0.63
N THR A 100 5.33 -18.84 0.04
CA THR A 100 4.93 -19.95 -0.84
C THR A 100 5.68 -21.20 -0.32
N PRO A 101 4.99 -22.22 0.24
CA PRO A 101 3.55 -22.32 0.47
C PRO A 101 3.03 -21.30 1.51
N HIS A 102 1.73 -21.03 1.47
CA HIS A 102 1.09 -20.00 2.29
C HIS A 102 1.21 -20.32 3.78
N LYS A 103 1.83 -19.42 4.55
CA LYS A 103 1.94 -19.57 6.02
C LYS A 103 0.61 -19.36 6.75
N TYR A 104 -0.33 -18.63 6.14
CA TYR A 104 -1.64 -18.30 6.72
C TYR A 104 -2.76 -18.67 5.75
N LYS A 105 -3.92 -19.07 6.29
CA LYS A 105 -5.09 -19.49 5.49
C LYS A 105 -5.64 -18.41 4.55
N THR A 106 -5.49 -17.13 4.91
CA THR A 106 -5.97 -15.99 4.11
C THR A 106 -5.31 -14.70 4.61
N SER A 107 -5.40 -13.65 3.81
CA SER A 107 -4.99 -12.27 4.12
C SER A 107 -6.12 -11.27 3.86
N VAL A 108 -5.95 -10.02 4.31
CA VAL A 108 -6.85 -8.90 3.96
C VAL A 108 -6.88 -8.70 2.44
N GLU A 109 -5.71 -8.71 1.80
CA GLU A 109 -5.53 -8.64 0.35
C GLU A 109 -6.36 -9.69 -0.40
N GLU A 110 -6.33 -10.95 0.04
CA GLU A 110 -7.12 -12.00 -0.62
C GLU A 110 -8.62 -11.86 -0.40
N ILE A 111 -9.05 -11.46 0.82
CA ILE A 111 -10.48 -11.28 1.11
C ILE A 111 -11.07 -10.15 0.26
N ILE A 112 -10.36 -9.03 0.16
CA ILE A 112 -10.76 -7.89 -0.68
C ILE A 112 -10.64 -8.24 -2.17
N GLY A 113 -9.54 -8.87 -2.55
CA GLY A 113 -9.18 -9.04 -3.94
C GLY A 113 -9.91 -10.16 -4.65
N LYS A 114 -10.38 -11.22 -3.97
CA LYS A 114 -11.10 -12.34 -4.63
C LYS A 114 -12.34 -11.88 -5.43
N PRO A 115 -13.28 -11.09 -4.87
CA PRO A 115 -14.42 -10.57 -5.63
C PRO A 115 -14.01 -9.64 -6.78
N LEU A 116 -13.01 -8.79 -6.56
CA LEU A 116 -12.56 -7.80 -7.54
C LEU A 116 -11.79 -8.45 -8.70
N LEU A 117 -10.92 -9.42 -8.40
CA LEU A 117 -10.19 -10.22 -9.36
C LEU A 117 -11.15 -11.00 -10.26
N LYS A 118 -12.19 -11.62 -9.66
CA LYS A 118 -13.23 -12.32 -10.41
C LYS A 118 -14.05 -11.37 -11.28
N ALA A 119 -14.41 -10.20 -10.77
CA ALA A 119 -15.19 -9.20 -11.54
C ALA A 119 -14.40 -8.66 -12.74
N ALA A 120 -13.10 -8.42 -12.56
CA ALA A 120 -12.20 -7.92 -13.59
C ALA A 120 -11.67 -9.02 -14.53
N ASP A 121 -11.90 -10.30 -14.22
CA ASP A 121 -11.30 -11.45 -14.90
C ASP A 121 -9.78 -11.24 -15.09
N GLY A 122 -9.13 -10.90 -13.97
CA GLY A 122 -7.70 -10.60 -13.91
C GLY A 122 -6.84 -11.80 -13.54
N PHE A 123 -5.53 -11.64 -13.68
CA PHE A 123 -4.54 -12.70 -13.45
C PHE A 123 -4.16 -12.85 -11.97
N ASP A 124 -3.84 -11.74 -11.30
CA ASP A 124 -3.48 -11.72 -9.88
C ASP A 124 -3.73 -10.32 -9.29
N ILE A 125 -3.48 -10.15 -8.00
CA ILE A 125 -3.72 -8.92 -7.24
C ILE A 125 -2.50 -8.50 -6.42
N LYS A 126 -2.39 -7.20 -6.14
CA LYS A 126 -1.48 -6.64 -5.13
C LYS A 126 -2.19 -5.56 -4.32
N LEU A 127 -2.05 -5.59 -3.00
CA LEU A 127 -2.59 -4.54 -2.12
C LEU A 127 -1.50 -3.53 -1.74
N HIS A 128 -1.77 -2.27 -2.01
CA HIS A 128 -0.96 -1.13 -1.58
C HIS A 128 -1.68 -0.36 -0.48
N GLY A 129 -1.34 -0.60 0.78
CA GLY A 129 -1.97 0.06 1.92
C GLY A 129 -1.23 1.32 2.38
N SER A 130 -1.96 2.26 2.99
CA SER A 130 -1.36 3.36 3.76
C SER A 130 -0.83 2.82 5.09
N GLY A 131 0.32 2.16 5.01
CA GLY A 131 0.91 1.36 6.09
C GLY A 131 0.24 -0.01 6.28
N ARG A 132 0.63 -0.66 7.37
CA ARG A 132 0.25 -2.04 7.74
C ARG A 132 0.07 -2.16 9.24
N GLU A 133 -0.77 -3.09 9.68
CA GLU A 133 -0.86 -3.54 11.06
C GLU A 133 -0.28 -4.95 11.23
N ASP A 134 0.12 -5.28 12.46
CA ASP A 134 0.59 -6.62 12.80
C ASP A 134 -0.56 -7.65 12.65
N ILE A 135 -0.21 -8.92 12.50
CA ILE A 135 -1.19 -10.01 12.34
C ILE A 135 -2.16 -10.08 13.52
N ASP A 136 -1.63 -9.92 14.72
CA ASP A 136 -2.34 -9.93 15.97
C ASP A 136 -3.07 -8.62 16.25
N ALA A 137 -3.09 -7.64 15.34
CA ALA A 137 -3.79 -6.37 15.53
C ALA A 137 -5.13 -6.31 14.78
N ILE A 138 -6.13 -5.66 15.37
CA ILE A 138 -7.40 -5.30 14.71
C ILE A 138 -7.28 -3.87 14.17
N CYS A 139 -7.86 -3.58 13.01
CA CYS A 139 -7.97 -2.24 12.44
C CYS A 139 -9.46 -1.90 12.29
N THR A 140 -10.04 -1.24 13.30
CA THR A 140 -11.40 -0.71 13.22
C THR A 140 -11.44 0.65 12.52
N ALA A 141 -10.28 1.31 12.36
CA ALA A 141 -10.15 2.45 11.47
C ALA A 141 -10.35 2.05 9.99
N TRP A 142 -10.82 2.99 9.18
CA TRP A 142 -10.86 2.85 7.73
C TRP A 142 -9.47 3.10 7.16
N ARG A 143 -8.66 2.05 6.97
CA ARG A 143 -7.32 2.18 6.39
C ARG A 143 -7.40 2.33 4.86
N PRO A 144 -6.87 3.42 4.29
CA PRO A 144 -6.79 3.60 2.84
C PRO A 144 -5.90 2.54 2.18
N PHE A 145 -6.32 2.06 1.02
CA PHE A 145 -5.57 1.14 0.18
C PHE A 145 -5.87 1.36 -1.31
N VAL A 146 -4.98 0.89 -2.16
CA VAL A 146 -5.23 0.63 -3.59
C VAL A 146 -5.02 -0.85 -3.83
N LEU A 147 -6.01 -1.52 -4.42
CA LEU A 147 -5.86 -2.86 -4.98
C LEU A 147 -5.49 -2.73 -6.45
N GLU A 148 -4.34 -3.28 -6.81
CA GLU A 148 -3.91 -3.46 -8.19
C GLU A 148 -4.38 -4.83 -8.68
N VAL A 149 -5.18 -4.87 -9.73
CA VAL A 149 -5.56 -6.10 -10.44
C VAL A 149 -4.69 -6.20 -11.69
N LEU A 150 -3.86 -7.24 -11.76
CA LEU A 150 -2.91 -7.48 -12.84
C LEU A 150 -3.59 -8.11 -14.05
N LYS A 151 -3.26 -7.61 -15.26
CA LYS A 151 -3.76 -8.10 -16.55
C LYS A 151 -5.29 -8.34 -16.56
N PRO A 152 -6.12 -7.33 -16.21
CA PRO A 152 -7.57 -7.48 -16.17
C PRO A 152 -8.11 -7.67 -17.59
N LYS A 153 -9.02 -8.62 -17.81
CA LYS A 153 -9.74 -8.72 -19.09
C LYS A 153 -10.97 -7.81 -19.17
N LYS A 154 -11.52 -7.41 -18.02
CA LYS A 154 -12.63 -6.47 -17.85
C LYS A 154 -12.21 -5.28 -16.98
N ARG A 155 -12.51 -4.07 -17.42
CA ARG A 155 -12.16 -2.82 -16.73
C ARG A 155 -13.38 -2.14 -16.13
N LYS A 156 -14.55 -2.25 -16.76
CA LYS A 156 -15.83 -1.78 -16.21
C LYS A 156 -16.41 -2.86 -15.29
N ILE A 157 -16.24 -2.69 -13.99
CA ILE A 157 -16.68 -3.64 -12.96
C ILE A 157 -17.67 -3.02 -11.99
N ASP A 158 -18.63 -3.81 -11.51
CA ASP A 158 -19.58 -3.39 -10.48
C ASP A 158 -18.95 -3.42 -9.08
N LEU A 159 -18.39 -2.27 -8.69
CA LEU A 159 -17.78 -2.09 -7.37
C LEU A 159 -18.78 -2.21 -6.22
N LYS A 160 -20.06 -1.87 -6.42
CA LYS A 160 -21.09 -1.99 -5.36
C LYS A 160 -21.37 -3.46 -5.06
N LYS A 161 -21.49 -4.29 -6.10
CA LYS A 161 -21.64 -5.74 -5.96
C LYS A 161 -20.41 -6.36 -5.31
N ALA A 162 -19.20 -5.98 -5.73
CA ALA A 162 -17.97 -6.44 -5.10
C ALA A 162 -17.89 -6.04 -3.62
N GLN A 163 -18.19 -4.79 -3.28
CA GLN A 163 -18.22 -4.32 -1.88
C GLN A 163 -19.17 -5.15 -1.01
N LYS A 164 -20.37 -5.50 -1.51
CA LYS A 164 -21.31 -6.37 -0.79
C LYS A 164 -20.73 -7.76 -0.52
N GLN A 165 -20.00 -8.34 -1.48
CA GLN A 165 -19.35 -9.65 -1.31
C GLN A 165 -18.16 -9.61 -0.35
N ILE A 166 -17.42 -8.49 -0.33
CA ILE A 166 -16.25 -8.31 0.55
C ILE A 166 -16.69 -8.07 2.00
N ASN A 167 -17.77 -7.30 2.22
CA ASN A 167 -18.20 -6.85 3.54
C ASN A 167 -18.75 -8.00 4.39
N GLY A 168 -17.87 -8.59 5.21
CA GLY A 168 -18.19 -9.70 6.08
C GLY A 168 -17.75 -9.47 7.53
N LYS A 169 -17.55 -10.59 8.25
CA LYS A 169 -17.13 -10.60 9.65
C LYS A 169 -15.63 -10.34 9.85
N LYS A 170 -14.79 -10.66 8.85
CA LYS A 170 -13.32 -10.54 8.95
C LYS A 170 -12.79 -9.21 8.42
N VAL A 171 -13.30 -8.78 7.28
CA VAL A 171 -12.89 -7.55 6.59
C VAL A 171 -14.14 -6.84 6.09
N ARG A 172 -14.10 -5.52 6.11
CA ARG A 172 -15.07 -4.65 5.45
C ARG A 172 -14.32 -3.61 4.63
N VAL A 173 -14.90 -3.18 3.52
CA VAL A 173 -14.42 -2.11 2.65
C VAL A 173 -15.52 -1.07 2.43
N ASN A 174 -15.07 0.15 2.16
CA ASN A 174 -15.92 1.26 1.79
C ASN A 174 -15.19 2.18 0.80
N GLY A 175 -15.94 3.01 0.08
CA GLY A 175 -15.41 4.03 -0.81
C GLY A 175 -14.64 3.46 -2.00
N LEU A 176 -15.04 2.28 -2.49
CA LEU A 176 -14.39 1.68 -3.66
C LEU A 176 -14.57 2.59 -4.88
N LYS A 177 -13.47 2.97 -5.53
CA LYS A 177 -13.45 3.71 -6.79
C LYS A 177 -12.28 3.25 -7.67
N ILE A 178 -12.50 3.18 -8.98
CA ILE A 178 -11.40 3.01 -9.94
C ILE A 178 -10.57 4.30 -9.91
N VAL A 179 -9.25 4.16 -9.87
CA VAL A 179 -8.30 5.26 -9.80
C VAL A 179 -7.13 5.03 -10.74
N GLU A 180 -6.31 6.06 -10.87
CA GLU A 180 -5.07 6.04 -11.62
C GLU A 180 -3.88 5.57 -10.76
N LEU A 181 -2.81 5.13 -11.43
CA LEU A 181 -1.59 4.64 -10.78
C LEU A 181 -0.97 5.63 -9.78
N ASP A 182 -1.07 6.95 -10.02
CA ASP A 182 -0.51 7.97 -9.12
C ASP A 182 -1.11 7.92 -7.70
N VAL A 183 -2.34 7.40 -7.57
CA VAL A 183 -2.97 7.20 -6.26
C VAL A 183 -2.25 6.15 -5.43
N VAL A 184 -1.58 5.18 -6.05
CA VAL A 184 -0.75 4.19 -5.33
C VAL A 184 0.37 4.90 -4.56
N GLN A 185 1.05 5.85 -5.21
CA GLN A 185 2.12 6.63 -4.59
C GLN A 185 1.57 7.51 -3.45
N LYS A 186 0.48 8.25 -3.71
CA LYS A 186 -0.20 9.07 -2.69
C LYS A 186 -0.55 8.27 -1.44
N VAL A 187 -1.11 7.07 -1.60
CA VAL A 187 -1.49 6.19 -0.47
C VAL A 187 -0.26 5.69 0.31
N LYS A 188 0.84 5.34 -0.39
CA LYS A 188 2.07 4.83 0.23
C LYS A 188 2.84 5.92 0.98
N GLU A 189 2.89 7.13 0.42
CA GLU A 189 3.62 8.27 0.99
C GLU A 189 2.85 8.98 2.10
N ALA A 190 1.53 8.80 2.14
CA ALA A 190 0.71 9.39 3.17
C ALA A 190 1.16 8.93 4.57
N LYS A 191 1.44 9.91 5.43
CA LYS A 191 1.87 9.73 6.82
C LYS A 191 0.84 10.30 7.80
N PRO A 192 -0.43 9.85 7.75
CA PRO A 192 -1.43 10.36 8.69
C PRO A 192 -1.08 9.91 10.11
N ASP A 193 -1.38 10.78 11.07
CA ASP A 193 -1.40 10.38 12.48
C ASP A 193 -2.39 9.23 12.68
N LYS A 194 -2.12 8.42 13.70
CA LYS A 194 -2.93 7.24 14.00
C LYS A 194 -3.20 7.19 15.48
N THR A 195 -4.39 6.72 15.84
CA THR A 195 -4.76 6.44 17.22
C THR A 195 -4.88 4.95 17.41
N TYR A 196 -4.21 4.46 18.43
CA TYR A 196 -4.19 3.06 18.82
C TYR A 196 -4.85 2.88 20.17
N ARG A 197 -5.38 1.69 20.39
CA ARG A 197 -5.83 1.23 21.69
C ARG A 197 -5.07 -0.04 22.04
N ALA A 198 -4.40 -0.04 23.18
CA ALA A 198 -3.59 -1.15 23.64
C ALA A 198 -4.01 -1.58 25.06
N VAL A 199 -4.05 -2.89 25.31
CA VAL A 199 -4.11 -3.42 26.67
C VAL A 199 -2.69 -3.66 27.14
N VAL A 200 -2.29 -2.95 28.20
CA VAL A 200 -0.95 -3.02 28.78
C VAL A 200 -1.01 -3.84 30.05
N LYS A 201 -0.15 -4.85 30.15
CA LYS A 201 0.09 -5.64 31.35
C LYS A 201 1.46 -5.32 31.93
N LEU A 202 1.49 -5.06 33.23
CA LEU A 202 2.69 -4.84 34.02
C LEU A 202 3.03 -6.11 34.82
N GLU A 203 4.31 -6.25 35.16
CA GLU A 203 4.80 -7.36 35.97
C GLU A 203 4.38 -7.24 37.45
N LYS A 204 4.54 -6.05 38.02
CA LYS A 204 4.22 -5.69 39.41
C LYS A 204 2.96 -4.83 39.45
N GLU A 205 2.36 -4.78 40.63
CA GLU A 205 1.18 -3.94 40.87
C GLU A 205 1.55 -2.45 40.88
N ILE A 206 0.64 -1.62 40.38
CA ILE A 206 0.69 -0.16 40.50
C ILE A 206 -0.60 0.35 41.13
N LYS A 207 -0.63 1.62 41.54
CA LYS A 207 -1.86 2.31 41.95
C LYS A 207 -2.48 3.00 40.75
N LYS A 208 -3.81 3.22 40.77
CA LYS A 208 -4.50 3.98 39.70
C LYS A 208 -3.89 5.36 39.47
N ALA A 209 -3.45 6.03 40.53
CA ALA A 209 -2.80 7.34 40.47
C ALA A 209 -1.47 7.33 39.67
N ASP A 210 -0.76 6.20 39.63
CA ASP A 210 0.50 6.09 38.88
C ASP A 210 0.30 6.27 37.37
N LEU A 211 -0.90 6.03 36.84
CA LEU A 211 -1.20 6.26 35.43
C LEU A 211 -1.00 7.73 35.00
N ALA A 212 -1.04 8.69 35.93
CA ALA A 212 -0.76 10.09 35.63
C ALA A 212 0.68 10.31 35.14
N LYS A 213 1.63 9.46 35.58
CA LYS A 213 3.04 9.52 35.14
C LYS A 213 3.19 9.33 33.64
N LEU A 214 2.27 8.62 32.99
CA LEU A 214 2.31 8.35 31.56
C LEU A 214 2.20 9.59 30.68
N ARG A 215 1.72 10.73 31.23
CA ARG A 215 1.73 12.03 30.53
C ARG A 215 3.13 12.45 30.05
N GLN A 216 4.19 11.96 30.70
CA GLN A 216 5.58 12.17 30.29
C GLN A 216 5.91 11.57 28.91
N LEU A 217 5.06 10.68 28.37
CA LEU A 217 5.23 10.16 27.02
C LEU A 217 4.74 11.13 25.94
N ILE A 218 3.95 12.16 26.27
CA ILE A 218 3.53 13.16 25.28
C ILE A 218 4.76 13.96 24.85
N GLY A 219 5.07 13.93 23.56
CA GLY A 219 6.25 14.54 22.97
C GLY A 219 7.09 13.54 22.16
N ILE A 220 8.39 13.85 22.04
CA ILE A 220 9.30 13.10 21.16
C ILE A 220 9.77 11.81 21.82
N ILE A 221 9.60 10.71 21.08
CA ILE A 221 10.09 9.38 21.40
C ILE A 221 11.21 9.01 20.43
N ASN A 222 12.34 8.59 20.99
CA ASN A 222 13.48 8.08 20.25
C ASN A 222 13.36 6.55 20.14
N GLN A 223 13.15 6.02 18.93
CA GLN A 223 13.00 4.59 18.67
C GLN A 223 14.08 4.09 17.71
N LYS A 224 14.95 3.20 18.17
CA LYS A 224 15.73 2.35 17.26
C LYS A 224 14.81 1.34 16.59
N THR A 225 15.21 0.81 15.43
CA THR A 225 14.44 -0.21 14.73
C THR A 225 14.17 -1.39 15.67
N PRO A 226 12.91 -1.79 15.92
CA PRO A 226 12.61 -2.85 16.89
C PRO A 226 13.33 -4.16 16.59
N LYS A 227 13.80 -4.87 17.61
CA LYS A 227 14.52 -6.16 17.44
C LYS A 227 13.78 -7.14 16.55
N ARG A 228 12.47 -7.27 16.74
CA ARG A 228 11.59 -8.19 15.98
C ARG A 228 11.53 -7.92 14.47
N VAL A 229 11.90 -6.72 14.01
CA VAL A 229 11.89 -6.35 12.58
C VAL A 229 13.28 -6.08 12.00
N LEU A 230 14.36 -6.22 12.79
CA LEU A 230 15.74 -5.99 12.33
C LEU A 230 16.12 -6.83 11.11
N HIS A 231 15.67 -8.09 11.06
CA HIS A 231 15.89 -8.98 9.92
C HIS A 231 15.28 -8.48 8.59
N ARG A 232 14.50 -7.40 8.60
CA ARG A 232 13.87 -6.80 7.40
C ARG A 232 14.16 -5.31 7.23
N ARG A 233 14.79 -4.66 8.20
CA ARG A 233 14.94 -3.20 8.24
C ARG A 233 16.28 -2.84 8.82
N GLY A 234 16.96 -1.87 8.20
CA GLY A 234 18.19 -1.31 8.75
C GLY A 234 17.99 -0.78 10.18
N ASP A 235 19.01 -0.97 11.02
CA ASP A 235 18.99 -0.47 12.39
C ASP A 235 19.20 1.05 12.39
N LEU A 236 18.12 1.80 12.63
CA LEU A 236 18.12 3.25 12.55
C LEU A 236 17.34 3.84 13.72
N LEU A 237 17.90 4.89 14.33
CA LEU A 237 17.21 5.71 15.31
C LEU A 237 16.24 6.67 14.60
N ARG A 238 14.97 6.65 15.02
CA ARG A 238 13.93 7.55 14.49
C ARG A 238 13.28 8.30 15.65
N LYS A 239 13.11 9.60 15.46
CA LYS A 239 12.31 10.45 16.35
C LYS A 239 10.87 10.44 15.88
N ARG A 240 9.93 10.13 16.76
CA ARG A 240 8.49 10.13 16.48
C ARG A 240 7.73 10.73 17.64
N GLU A 241 6.63 11.41 17.34
CA GLU A 241 5.86 12.10 18.37
C GLU A 241 4.65 11.28 18.86
N VAL A 242 4.47 11.22 20.18
CA VAL A 242 3.18 10.93 20.82
C VAL A 242 2.47 12.25 21.05
N LYS A 243 1.31 12.43 20.42
CA LYS A 243 0.58 13.70 20.40
C LYS A 243 -0.46 13.80 21.50
N ASP A 244 -1.08 12.68 21.84
CA ASP A 244 -2.08 12.61 22.91
C ASP A 244 -2.11 11.19 23.48
N LEU A 245 -2.46 11.07 24.76
CA LEU A 245 -2.69 9.78 25.41
C LEU A 245 -3.79 9.86 26.46
N LYS A 246 -4.56 8.78 26.55
CA LYS A 246 -5.58 8.55 27.57
C LYS A 246 -5.42 7.16 28.13
N THR A 247 -5.76 7.00 29.40
CA THR A 247 -5.63 5.71 30.09
C THR A 247 -6.92 5.35 30.79
N LYS A 248 -7.22 4.05 30.82
CA LYS A 248 -8.34 3.49 31.56
C LYS A 248 -7.83 2.36 32.45
N TRP A 249 -8.06 2.49 33.74
CA TRP A 249 -7.68 1.49 34.74
C TRP A 249 -8.48 0.19 34.53
N LEU A 250 -7.79 -0.95 34.44
CA LEU A 250 -8.42 -2.27 34.31
C LEU A 250 -8.09 -3.21 35.49
N GLY A 251 -7.17 -2.81 36.37
CA GLY A 251 -6.77 -3.58 37.55
C GLY A 251 -5.33 -3.29 37.97
N LYS A 252 -4.90 -3.87 39.08
CA LYS A 252 -3.60 -3.57 39.71
C LYS A 252 -2.38 -3.75 38.81
N LYS A 253 -2.47 -4.62 37.79
CA LYS A 253 -1.40 -4.89 36.82
C LYS A 253 -1.80 -4.61 35.37
N LYS A 254 -2.97 -4.00 35.13
CA LYS A 254 -3.53 -3.85 33.78
C LYS A 254 -4.21 -2.50 33.60
N PHE A 255 -3.97 -1.90 32.45
CA PHE A 255 -4.69 -0.71 32.00
C PHE A 255 -4.81 -0.72 30.48
N GLU A 256 -5.80 0.00 29.98
CA GLU A 256 -5.92 0.31 28.57
C GLU A 256 -5.25 1.66 28.28
N LEU A 257 -4.46 1.72 27.23
CA LEU A 257 -3.82 2.91 26.69
C LEU A 257 -4.48 3.25 25.35
N THR A 258 -5.07 4.44 25.25
CA THR A 258 -5.41 5.04 23.96
C THR A 258 -4.36 6.10 23.63
N VAL A 259 -3.64 5.95 22.52
CA VAL A 259 -2.51 6.82 22.18
C VAL A 259 -2.59 7.30 20.74
N LYS A 260 -2.50 8.62 20.52
CA LYS A 260 -2.38 9.24 19.20
C LYS A 260 -0.92 9.53 18.91
N THR A 261 -0.43 9.09 17.76
CA THR A 261 0.98 9.23 17.39
C THR A 261 1.15 9.71 15.96
N GLU A 262 2.32 10.29 15.70
CA GLU A 262 2.85 10.44 14.35
C GLU A 262 2.96 9.07 13.65
N ALA A 263 2.94 9.07 12.31
CA ALA A 263 3.08 7.87 11.50
C ALA A 263 4.44 7.17 11.72
N GLY A 264 4.38 5.86 11.95
CA GLY A 264 5.57 5.01 12.05
C GLY A 264 6.13 4.86 13.46
N LEU A 265 5.45 5.39 14.48
CA LEU A 265 5.75 5.08 15.88
C LEU A 265 5.38 3.62 16.19
N TYR A 266 6.32 2.85 16.74
CA TYR A 266 6.12 1.46 17.10
C TYR A 266 5.52 1.35 18.51
N ILE A 267 4.21 1.08 18.59
CA ILE A 267 3.45 1.12 19.85
C ILE A 267 3.84 0.00 20.83
N LYS A 268 4.12 -1.21 20.33
CA LYS A 268 4.56 -2.33 21.18
C LYS A 268 5.87 -1.98 21.89
N GLU A 269 6.77 -1.28 21.20
CA GLU A 269 8.05 -0.86 21.73
C GLU A 269 7.97 0.44 22.56
N LEU A 270 6.99 1.32 22.31
CA LEU A 270 6.62 2.40 23.26
C LEU A 270 6.21 1.82 24.63
N ILE A 271 5.53 0.67 24.60
CA ILE A 271 5.13 -0.05 25.82
C ILE A 271 6.34 -0.75 26.45
N SER A 272 7.00 -1.65 25.70
CA SER A 272 8.02 -2.54 26.27
C SER A 272 9.37 -1.88 26.51
N GLY A 273 9.70 -0.79 25.81
CA GLY A 273 11.03 -0.19 25.78
C GLY A 273 12.04 -0.91 24.88
N ASP A 274 11.73 -2.15 24.45
CA ASP A 274 12.59 -3.01 23.61
C ASP A 274 14.05 -3.07 24.11
N ASP A 275 14.22 -3.31 25.42
CA ASP A 275 15.51 -3.33 26.13
C ASP A 275 16.30 -2.01 25.98
N GLY A 276 15.61 -0.88 26.17
CA GLY A 276 16.21 0.46 26.11
C GLY A 276 16.39 1.02 24.70
N ARG A 277 15.87 0.34 23.66
CA ARG A 277 15.88 0.80 22.27
C ARG A 277 14.79 1.83 21.96
N THR A 278 13.79 1.96 22.82
CA THR A 278 12.78 3.03 22.78
C THR A 278 12.83 3.85 24.07
N LYS A 279 13.01 5.18 23.95
CA LYS A 279 13.05 6.11 25.09
C LYS A 279 12.34 7.44 24.79
N PRO A 280 11.50 7.96 25.69
CA PRO A 280 10.99 7.28 26.88
C PRO A 280 10.04 6.11 26.52
N SER A 281 9.80 5.21 27.49
CA SER A 281 8.86 4.07 27.34
C SER A 281 8.05 3.83 28.61
N ILE A 282 6.97 3.04 28.50
CA ILE A 282 6.14 2.68 29.67
C ILE A 282 6.92 1.83 30.67
N SER A 283 7.71 0.87 30.19
CA SER A 283 8.58 0.07 31.05
C SER A 283 9.56 0.94 31.85
N GLU A 284 10.14 1.96 31.20
CA GLU A 284 11.07 2.90 31.84
C GLU A 284 10.37 3.77 32.89
N ILE A 285 9.20 4.34 32.55
CA ILE A 285 8.44 5.21 33.47
C ILE A 285 8.03 4.47 34.75
N PHE A 286 7.67 3.19 34.64
CA PHE A 286 7.27 2.39 35.81
C PHE A 286 8.42 1.60 36.44
N GLY A 287 9.63 1.64 35.87
CA GLY A 287 10.78 0.88 36.37
C GLY A 287 10.57 -0.64 36.39
N GLN A 288 9.78 -1.17 35.45
CA GLN A 288 9.40 -2.59 35.41
C GLN A 288 9.01 -3.03 34.00
N LYS A 289 8.92 -4.35 33.78
CA LYS A 289 8.50 -4.88 32.48
C LYS A 289 7.03 -4.55 32.19
N ALA A 290 6.78 -3.97 31.01
CA ALA A 290 5.45 -3.79 30.45
C ALA A 290 5.31 -4.56 29.12
N VAL A 291 4.14 -5.17 28.91
CA VAL A 291 3.83 -5.94 27.70
C VAL A 291 2.51 -5.49 27.10
N CYS A 292 2.48 -5.39 25.77
CA CYS A 292 1.25 -5.16 25.01
C CYS A 292 0.54 -6.51 24.80
N GLU A 293 -0.57 -6.76 25.50
CA GLU A 293 -1.36 -7.98 25.29
C GLU A 293 -2.15 -7.90 23.99
N ASN A 294 -2.83 -6.77 23.78
CA ASN A 294 -3.66 -6.51 22.61
C ASN A 294 -3.34 -5.12 22.04
N LEU A 295 -3.38 -4.99 20.71
CA LEU A 295 -3.22 -3.72 20.01
C LEU A 295 -4.27 -3.58 18.90
N ASP A 296 -4.95 -2.44 18.86
CA ASP A 296 -5.92 -2.09 17.84
C ASP A 296 -5.57 -0.74 17.21
N VAL A 297 -5.79 -0.59 15.92
CA VAL A 297 -5.80 0.70 15.21
C VAL A 297 -7.23 1.19 15.15
N ILE A 298 -7.54 2.24 15.92
CA ILE A 298 -8.91 2.74 16.10
C ILE A 298 -9.20 4.02 15.33
N LYS A 299 -8.17 4.78 14.95
CA LYS A 299 -8.29 5.96 14.08
C LYS A 299 -7.09 6.10 13.17
N ILE A 300 -7.34 6.52 11.94
CA ILE A 300 -6.32 7.00 10.98
C ILE A 300 -6.82 8.36 10.51
N GLU A 301 -6.03 9.41 10.68
CA GLU A 301 -6.42 10.73 10.21
C GLU A 301 -6.57 10.75 8.69
N ARG A 302 -7.45 11.62 8.19
CA ARG A 302 -7.77 11.68 6.75
C ARG A 302 -6.53 12.03 5.95
N ILE A 303 -6.36 11.36 4.82
CA ILE A 303 -5.34 11.65 3.82
C ILE A 303 -6.03 12.32 2.62
N LYS A 304 -5.36 13.28 1.99
CA LYS A 304 -5.82 13.88 0.73
C LYS A 304 -5.42 12.92 -0.40
N ILE A 305 -6.40 12.45 -1.18
CA ILE A 305 -6.23 11.44 -2.24
C ILE A 305 -6.79 11.98 -3.55
#